data_AF-A0A930H656-F1
#
_entry.id   AF-A0A930H656-F1
#
_cell.length_a   1.000
_cell.length_b   1.000
_cell.length_c   1.000
_cell.angle_alpha   90.00
_cell.angle_beta   90.00
_cell.angle_gamma   90.00
#
_symmetry.space_group_name_H-M   'P 1'
#
loop_
_entity.id
_entity.type
_entity.pdbx_description
1 polymer ?
#
loop_
_entity_poly.entity_id
_entity_poly.type
_entity_poly.pdbx_seq_one_letter_code
_entity_poly.pdbx_strand_id
1 'polypeptide(L)'
;MLHTDYCQLFFTEEFKNCFSLKKSFFSLLEIEKFIFMTDSFSFGFYNNIIKNAKDKNEVCLPLSSVKSYLNADNKYERFFDFEKYILKKAVMDINTFTDFSVTYEKIKESGKLTNKIVSVNFLINKARQPYTPYDNTIYKMLELVKDKVSNPEEIYRLFLLYVAKRGYKYVHDNVNYVKDSFSQDLEKNLKRALMLNLASDNLKLYVNEFKRVKSPIVLFYTLTRKLNEIKRYYPKIEELLRTSKLKDIDSISYFKDNGSFNFSNEYIKIFVRYYSDKKSVIEIYLPENIIEKIESTPKVTTYFQDK
;
A
#
# COMPACT_ATOMS: atom_id res chain seq x y z
N MET A 1 9.35 -16.26 25.76
CA MET A 1 9.92 -15.12 25.02
C MET A 1 9.06 -14.89 23.79
N LEU A 2 8.45 -13.70 23.68
CA LEU A 2 7.64 -13.26 22.55
C LEU A 2 8.58 -12.92 21.39
N HIS A 3 8.57 -13.71 20.31
CA HIS A 3 9.17 -13.31 19.05
C HIS A 3 8.14 -12.50 18.27
N THR A 4 8.10 -11.20 18.53
CA THR A 4 7.50 -10.24 17.60
C THR A 4 8.50 -10.04 16.47
N ASP A 5 8.09 -10.30 15.23
CA ASP A 5 8.84 -10.03 14.01
C ASP A 5 8.92 -8.50 13.77
N TYR A 6 9.51 -7.75 14.70
CA TYR A 6 9.87 -6.36 14.48
C TYR A 6 11.24 -6.32 13.79
N CYS A 7 11.30 -5.67 12.64
CA CYS A 7 12.56 -5.22 12.09
C CYS A 7 12.85 -3.84 12.72
N GLN A 8 13.85 -3.77 13.60
CA GLN A 8 14.38 -2.48 14.04
C GLN A 8 15.32 -1.96 12.96
N LEU A 9 14.84 -0.95 12.22
CA LEU A 9 15.65 -0.22 11.25
C LEU A 9 16.23 1.01 11.93
N PHE A 10 17.56 1.10 11.95
CA PHE A 10 18.28 2.28 12.41
C PHE A 10 18.70 3.09 11.20
N PHE A 11 18.16 4.32 11.10
CA PHE A 11 18.56 5.28 10.08
C PHE A 11 19.59 6.24 10.67
N THR A 12 20.63 6.53 9.90
CA THR A 12 21.60 7.56 10.28
C THR A 12 20.92 8.93 10.30
N GLU A 13 21.48 9.89 11.03
CA GLU A 13 20.92 11.24 11.13
C GLU A 13 20.87 11.93 9.76
N GLU A 14 21.85 11.62 8.91
CA GLU A 14 21.91 12.05 7.52
C GLU A 14 20.70 11.58 6.72
N PHE A 15 20.30 10.31 6.84
CA PHE A 15 19.13 9.79 6.13
C PHE A 15 17.83 10.41 6.64
N LYS A 16 17.72 10.71 7.94
CA LYS A 16 16.55 11.40 8.48
C LYS A 16 16.36 12.79 7.85
N ASN A 17 17.44 13.43 7.39
CA ASN A 17 17.35 14.70 6.69
C ASN A 17 16.64 14.61 5.33
N CYS A 18 16.44 13.42 4.76
CA CYS A 18 15.59 13.23 3.57
C CYS A 18 14.13 13.63 3.82
N PHE A 19 13.67 13.56 5.07
CA PHE A 19 12.30 13.91 5.47
C PHE A 19 12.24 15.27 6.19
N SER A 20 13.36 16.00 6.22
CA SER A 20 13.48 17.30 6.87
C SER A 20 13.17 18.43 5.90
N LEU A 21 12.52 19.49 6.40
CA LEU A 21 12.33 20.74 5.66
C LEU A 21 13.64 21.56 5.56
N LYS A 22 14.71 21.15 6.26
CA LYS A 22 16.02 21.80 6.18
C LYS A 22 16.71 21.43 4.87
N LYS A 23 17.14 22.44 4.11
CA LYS A 23 17.95 22.25 2.90
C LYS A 23 19.24 21.52 3.24
N SER A 24 19.36 20.29 2.78
CA SER A 24 20.54 19.44 2.84
C SER A 24 20.67 18.66 1.54
N PHE A 25 21.83 18.05 1.29
CA PHE A 25 21.97 17.15 0.14
C PHE A 25 20.89 16.05 0.14
N PHE A 26 20.52 15.55 1.33
CA PHE A 26 19.51 14.51 1.50
C PHE A 26 18.09 15.00 1.25
N SER A 27 17.74 16.23 1.64
CA SER A 27 16.43 16.81 1.33
C SER A 27 16.28 17.07 -0.19
N LEU A 28 17.37 17.15 -0.95
CA LEU A 28 17.34 17.22 -2.41
C LEU A 28 17.01 15.87 -3.07
N LEU A 29 16.89 14.77 -2.35
CA LEU A 29 16.50 13.50 -2.95
C LEU A 29 14.99 13.38 -3.16
N GLU A 30 14.18 14.15 -2.42
CA GLU A 30 12.71 14.16 -2.49
C GLU A 30 12.12 12.74 -2.46
N ILE A 31 12.49 11.99 -1.42
CA ILE A 31 12.12 10.57 -1.24
C ILE A 31 10.60 10.40 -1.23
N GLU A 32 9.84 11.41 -0.81
CA GLU A 32 8.38 11.37 -0.92
C GLU A 32 7.90 11.12 -2.36
N LYS A 33 8.57 11.70 -3.37
CA LYS A 33 8.22 11.49 -4.79
C LYS A 33 8.51 10.06 -5.23
N PHE A 34 9.61 9.47 -4.75
CA PHE A 34 9.90 8.05 -4.96
C PHE A 34 8.82 7.16 -4.34
N ILE A 35 8.31 7.54 -3.15
CA ILE A 35 7.22 6.79 -2.51
C ILE A 35 5.96 6.88 -3.36
N PHE A 36 5.58 8.03 -3.91
CA PHE A 36 4.27 8.19 -4.56
C PHE A 36 4.21 7.77 -6.03
N MET A 37 5.28 7.94 -6.80
CA MET A 37 5.31 7.55 -8.22
C MET A 37 4.97 6.07 -8.42
N THR A 38 4.18 5.78 -9.44
CA THR A 38 3.66 4.45 -9.72
C THR A 38 4.78 3.51 -10.15
N ASP A 39 5.64 4.02 -11.03
CA ASP A 39 6.71 3.25 -11.65
C ASP A 39 8.09 3.77 -11.20
N SER A 40 8.99 2.84 -10.84
CA SER A 40 10.35 3.19 -10.36
C SER A 40 11.20 3.89 -11.41
N PHE A 41 10.92 3.65 -12.70
CA PHE A 41 11.58 4.34 -13.80
C PHE A 41 11.17 5.82 -13.90
N SER A 42 9.96 6.19 -13.45
CA SER A 42 9.48 7.57 -13.45
C SER A 42 10.33 8.43 -12.52
N PHE A 43 10.65 7.91 -11.33
CA PHE A 43 11.49 8.60 -10.36
C PHE A 43 12.93 8.76 -10.86
N GLY A 44 13.50 7.69 -11.45
CA GLY A 44 14.83 7.74 -12.04
C GLY A 44 14.93 8.80 -13.14
N PHE A 45 13.93 8.86 -14.03
CA PHE A 45 13.88 9.85 -15.10
C PHE A 45 13.70 11.28 -14.56
N TYR A 46 12.80 11.47 -13.60
CA TYR A 46 12.60 12.75 -12.92
C TYR A 46 13.88 13.27 -12.27
N ASN A 47 14.51 12.45 -11.43
CA ASN A 47 15.63 12.89 -10.59
C ASN A 47 16.89 13.14 -11.43
N ASN A 48 17.14 12.34 -12.47
CA ASN A 48 18.35 12.47 -13.28
C ASN A 48 18.23 13.53 -14.37
N ILE A 49 17.04 13.72 -14.94
CA ILE A 49 16.85 14.54 -16.15
C ILE A 49 16.01 15.77 -15.84
N ILE A 50 14.76 15.57 -15.46
CA ILE A 50 13.78 16.67 -15.41
C ILE A 50 14.11 17.66 -14.31
N LYS A 51 14.43 17.18 -13.12
CA LYS A 51 14.79 18.01 -11.96
C LYS A 51 16.06 18.82 -12.20
N ASN A 52 17.08 18.18 -12.75
CA ASN A 52 18.41 18.76 -12.92
C ASN A 52 18.54 19.59 -14.20
N ALA A 53 17.48 19.72 -15.00
CA ALA A 53 17.44 20.53 -16.21
C ALA A 53 17.49 22.05 -15.92
N LYS A 54 18.57 22.55 -15.28
CA LYS A 54 18.85 23.95 -14.83
C LYS A 54 17.79 25.04 -15.15
N ASP A 55 18.17 26.07 -15.92
CA ASP A 55 17.32 27.17 -16.38
C ASP A 55 16.66 26.85 -17.74
N LYS A 56 16.84 25.61 -18.20
CA LYS A 56 16.29 25.17 -19.48
C LYS A 56 14.92 24.57 -19.24
N ASN A 57 13.90 25.24 -19.77
CA ASN A 57 12.55 24.71 -19.87
C ASN A 57 12.42 23.62 -20.95
N GLU A 58 13.54 23.12 -21.46
CA GLU A 58 13.59 22.18 -22.57
C GLU A 58 14.82 21.26 -22.47
N VAL A 59 14.62 19.97 -22.72
CA VAL A 59 15.69 18.96 -22.75
C VAL A 59 15.44 18.01 -23.93
N CYS A 60 16.32 18.04 -24.92
CA CYS A 60 16.29 17.10 -26.05
C CYS A 60 17.28 15.95 -25.82
N LEU A 61 16.80 14.71 -25.89
CA LEU A 61 17.59 13.50 -25.67
C LEU A 61 17.44 12.51 -26.83
N PRO A 62 18.53 11.83 -27.25
CA PRO A 62 18.46 10.69 -28.14
C PRO A 62 17.53 9.60 -27.58
N LEU A 63 16.79 8.91 -28.45
CA LEU A 63 15.84 7.87 -28.05
C LEU A 63 16.51 6.76 -27.22
N SER A 64 17.75 6.40 -27.55
CA SER A 64 18.54 5.44 -26.77
C SER A 64 18.74 5.90 -25.33
N SER A 65 19.13 7.15 -25.12
CA SER A 65 19.29 7.74 -23.79
C SER A 65 17.97 7.78 -23.02
N VAL A 66 16.87 8.16 -23.67
CA VAL A 66 15.54 8.18 -23.03
C VAL A 66 15.14 6.77 -22.57
N LYS A 67 15.35 5.75 -23.41
CA LYS A 67 15.13 4.34 -23.03
C LYS A 67 16.00 3.92 -21.86
N SER A 68 17.26 4.34 -21.84
CA SER A 68 18.20 4.03 -20.76
C SER A 68 17.77 4.62 -19.42
N TYR A 69 17.44 5.90 -19.39
CA TYR A 69 16.97 6.55 -18.15
C TYR A 69 15.63 6.01 -17.64
N LEU A 70 14.83 5.42 -18.53
CA LEU A 70 13.57 4.77 -18.19
C LEU A 70 13.72 3.24 -17.99
N ASN A 71 14.94 2.72 -17.91
CA ASN A 71 15.25 1.28 -17.73
C ASN A 71 14.51 0.39 -18.75
N ALA A 72 14.55 0.81 -20.01
CA ALA A 72 13.79 0.24 -21.13
C ALA A 72 14.66 0.00 -22.38
N ASP A 73 15.99 -0.05 -22.26
CA ASP A 73 16.93 -0.23 -23.38
C ASP A 73 16.56 -1.42 -24.27
N ASN A 74 16.32 -2.57 -23.64
CA ASN A 74 16.00 -3.83 -24.30
C ASN A 74 14.48 -4.08 -24.42
N LYS A 75 13.66 -3.07 -24.09
CA LYS A 75 12.19 -3.18 -24.10
C LYS A 75 11.63 -2.43 -25.30
N TYR A 76 10.61 -3.05 -25.91
CA TYR A 76 9.80 -2.50 -26.99
C TYR A 76 10.61 -1.99 -28.20
N GLU A 77 10.77 -2.84 -29.21
CA GLU A 77 11.43 -2.47 -30.46
C GLU A 77 10.72 -1.28 -31.14
N ARG A 78 9.39 -1.32 -31.20
CA ARG A 78 8.57 -0.26 -31.76
C ARG A 78 8.44 0.90 -30.78
N PHE A 79 8.72 2.11 -31.26
CA PHE A 79 8.55 3.33 -30.46
C PHE A 79 7.11 3.47 -29.92
N PHE A 80 6.09 3.06 -30.69
CA PHE A 80 4.69 3.13 -30.26
C PHE A 80 4.44 2.39 -28.94
N ASP A 81 4.98 1.18 -28.81
CA ASP A 81 4.81 0.37 -27.59
C ASP A 81 5.59 0.98 -26.43
N PHE A 82 6.83 1.43 -26.68
CA PHE A 82 7.62 2.17 -25.69
C PHE A 82 6.88 3.44 -25.20
N GLU A 83 6.31 4.20 -26.13
CA GLU A 83 5.56 5.43 -25.83
C GLU A 83 4.35 5.13 -24.95
N LYS A 84 3.56 4.12 -25.34
CA LYS A 84 2.32 3.75 -24.65
C LYS A 84 2.58 3.21 -23.24
N TYR A 85 3.55 2.32 -23.08
CA TYR A 85 3.71 1.57 -21.82
C TYR A 85 4.73 2.17 -20.86
N ILE A 86 5.65 3.01 -21.32
CA ILE A 86 6.74 3.57 -20.50
C ILE A 86 6.71 5.09 -20.51
N LEU A 87 6.94 5.73 -21.67
CA LEU A 87 7.14 7.18 -21.74
C LEU A 87 5.93 7.97 -21.24
N LYS A 88 4.72 7.64 -21.72
CA LYS A 88 3.49 8.32 -21.29
C LYS A 88 3.22 8.12 -19.80
N LYS A 89 3.50 6.93 -19.27
CA LYS A 89 3.35 6.66 -17.83
C LYS A 89 4.32 7.49 -17.00
N ALA A 90 5.58 7.56 -17.41
CA ALA A 90 6.58 8.37 -16.72
C ALA A 90 6.22 9.85 -16.69
N VAL A 91 5.78 10.40 -17.83
CA VAL A 91 5.33 11.79 -17.92
C VAL A 91 4.08 12.04 -17.06
N MET A 92 3.11 11.11 -17.09
CA MET A 92 1.92 11.18 -16.25
C MET A 92 2.27 11.16 -14.75
N ASP A 93 3.14 10.24 -14.31
CA ASP A 93 3.62 10.16 -12.93
C ASP A 93 4.29 11.48 -12.50
N ILE A 94 5.17 12.03 -13.33
CA ILE A 94 5.87 13.30 -13.04
C ILE A 94 4.87 14.45 -12.88
N ASN A 95 3.90 14.55 -13.79
CA ASN A 95 2.89 15.61 -13.74
C ASN A 95 1.90 15.44 -12.58
N THR A 96 1.75 14.22 -12.06
CA THR A 96 0.84 13.91 -10.95
C THR A 96 1.51 14.16 -9.59
N PHE A 97 2.76 13.73 -9.44
CA PHE A 97 3.44 13.63 -8.15
C PHE A 97 4.55 14.67 -7.94
N THR A 98 4.69 15.65 -8.84
CA THR A 98 5.69 16.72 -8.72
C THR A 98 5.08 18.09 -9.01
N ASP A 99 5.75 19.15 -8.56
CA ASP A 99 5.38 20.54 -8.85
C ASP A 99 5.68 20.96 -10.31
N PHE A 100 6.14 20.03 -11.18
CA PHE A 100 6.46 20.31 -12.57
C PHE A 100 5.36 19.83 -13.51
N SER A 101 5.22 20.53 -14.63
CA SER A 101 4.48 20.02 -15.79
C SER A 101 5.46 19.73 -16.93
N VAL A 102 5.40 18.51 -17.45
CA VAL A 102 6.24 18.02 -18.54
C VAL A 102 5.36 17.60 -19.71
N THR A 103 5.70 18.09 -20.89
CA THR A 103 5.20 17.57 -22.17
C THR A 103 6.39 17.14 -23.02
N TYR A 104 6.14 16.41 -24.12
CA TYR A 104 7.21 15.97 -25.00
C TYR A 104 6.82 15.98 -26.47
N GLU A 105 7.81 16.19 -27.32
CA GLU A 105 7.72 16.18 -28.77
C GLU A 105 8.67 15.12 -29.36
N LYS A 106 8.26 14.55 -30.50
CA LYS A 106 8.98 13.47 -31.17
C LYS A 106 9.80 14.04 -32.32
N ILE A 107 11.13 13.89 -32.24
CA ILE A 107 12.04 14.34 -33.29
C ILE A 107 12.35 13.18 -34.23
N LYS A 108 12.12 13.39 -35.53
CA LYS A 108 12.30 12.39 -36.59
C LYS A 108 13.51 12.72 -37.45
N GLU A 109 14.15 11.69 -37.98
CA GLU A 109 15.41 11.81 -38.76
C GLU A 109 15.33 12.79 -39.95
N SER A 110 14.20 12.84 -40.67
CA SER A 110 14.00 13.79 -41.78
C SER A 110 12.61 14.43 -41.85
N GLY A 111 11.95 14.62 -40.71
CA GLY A 111 10.68 15.38 -40.59
C GLY A 111 9.41 14.75 -41.18
N LYS A 112 9.51 13.76 -42.10
CA LYS A 112 8.34 13.07 -42.68
C LYS A 112 7.61 12.18 -41.67
N LEU A 113 6.32 11.91 -41.93
CA LEU A 113 5.43 11.23 -40.97
C LEU A 113 5.88 9.80 -40.61
N THR A 114 6.43 9.05 -41.57
CA THR A 114 6.82 7.64 -41.44
C THR A 114 8.24 7.43 -40.92
N ASN A 115 9.01 8.50 -40.74
CA ASN A 115 10.41 8.39 -40.36
C ASN A 115 10.60 7.91 -38.93
N LYS A 116 11.72 7.23 -38.72
CA LYS A 116 12.17 6.78 -37.41
C LYS A 116 12.32 7.96 -36.45
N ILE A 117 11.85 7.78 -35.23
CA ILE A 117 12.04 8.73 -34.14
C ILE A 117 13.45 8.54 -33.60
N VAL A 118 14.24 9.61 -33.61
CA VAL A 118 15.65 9.61 -33.25
C VAL A 118 15.88 10.23 -31.87
N SER A 119 15.03 11.19 -31.50
CA SER A 119 15.12 11.91 -30.22
C SER A 119 13.75 12.27 -29.70
N VAL A 120 13.68 12.55 -28.39
CA VAL A 120 12.50 13.09 -27.71
C VAL A 120 12.90 14.40 -27.07
N ASN A 121 12.11 15.43 -27.32
CA ASN A 121 12.30 16.75 -26.74
C ASN A 121 11.28 16.95 -25.62
N PHE A 122 11.75 17.21 -24.40
CA PHE A 122 10.91 17.41 -23.23
C PHE A 122 10.80 18.89 -22.92
N LEU A 123 9.58 19.40 -22.83
CA LEU A 123 9.27 20.77 -22.41
C LEU A 123 8.88 20.73 -20.94
N ILE A 124 9.59 21.49 -20.10
CA ILE A 124 9.50 21.44 -18.65
C ILE A 124 9.05 22.81 -18.14
N ASN A 125 7.90 22.83 -17.47
CA ASN A 125 7.43 23.98 -16.72
C ASN A 125 7.68 23.74 -15.23
N LYS A 126 8.58 24.54 -14.64
CA LYS A 126 8.97 24.47 -13.23
C LYS A 126 8.22 25.46 -12.33
N ALA A 127 7.37 26.32 -12.90
CA ALA A 127 6.53 27.18 -12.09
C ALA A 127 5.63 26.28 -11.25
N ARG A 128 5.52 26.55 -9.93
CA ARG A 128 4.52 25.91 -9.08
C ARG A 128 3.16 26.14 -9.71
N GLN A 129 2.66 25.13 -10.41
CA GLN A 129 1.32 25.18 -10.93
C GLN A 129 0.38 25.20 -9.72
N PRO A 130 -0.63 26.10 -9.69
CA PRO A 130 -1.72 25.95 -8.74
C PRO A 130 -2.35 24.58 -8.99
N TYR A 131 -2.17 23.68 -8.03
CA TYR A 131 -2.66 22.32 -8.13
C TYR A 131 -4.19 22.37 -8.31
N THR A 132 -4.69 21.90 -9.45
CA THR A 132 -6.13 21.83 -9.76
C THR A 132 -6.41 20.51 -10.49
N PRO A 133 -7.57 19.87 -10.23
CA PRO A 133 -8.84 20.48 -9.87
C PRO A 133 -9.17 20.39 -8.38
N TYR A 134 -9.99 21.33 -7.90
CA TYR A 134 -10.80 21.13 -6.71
C TYR A 134 -11.63 19.85 -6.90
N ASP A 135 -11.46 18.90 -5.98
CA ASP A 135 -12.19 17.65 -5.94
C ASP A 135 -13.10 17.67 -4.72
N ASN A 136 -14.40 17.83 -4.97
CA ASN A 136 -15.41 17.90 -3.91
C ASN A 136 -15.43 16.63 -3.03
N THR A 137 -15.09 15.47 -3.57
CA THR A 137 -15.06 14.21 -2.82
C THR A 137 -13.91 14.22 -1.82
N ILE A 138 -12.73 14.67 -2.26
CA ILE A 138 -11.56 14.83 -1.38
C ILE A 138 -11.80 15.95 -0.36
N TYR A 139 -12.41 17.05 -0.79
CA TYR A 139 -12.74 18.15 0.10
C TYR A 139 -13.69 17.73 1.22
N LYS A 140 -14.72 16.92 0.90
CA LYS A 140 -15.61 16.32 1.93
C LYS A 140 -14.86 15.43 2.92
N MET A 141 -13.80 14.73 2.50
CA MET A 141 -12.96 13.97 3.44
C MET A 141 -12.12 14.91 4.32
N LEU A 142 -11.61 16.01 3.76
CA LEU A 142 -10.86 17.02 4.50
C LEU A 142 -11.74 17.68 5.56
N GLU A 143 -12.99 18.00 5.24
CA GLU A 143 -13.97 18.58 6.18
C GLU A 143 -14.13 17.77 7.47
N LEU A 144 -13.92 16.43 7.42
CA LEU A 144 -14.00 15.57 8.60
C LEU A 144 -12.87 15.79 9.62
N VAL A 145 -11.75 16.38 9.18
CA VAL A 145 -10.50 16.48 9.95
C VAL A 145 -9.90 17.89 9.97
N LYS A 146 -10.39 18.82 9.15
CA LYS A 146 -9.77 20.13 8.90
C LYS A 146 -9.55 20.96 10.16
N ASP A 147 -10.47 20.89 11.13
CA ASP A 147 -10.42 21.68 12.36
C ASP A 147 -9.38 21.15 13.36
N LYS A 148 -8.81 19.97 13.09
CA LYS A 148 -7.88 19.24 13.96
C LYS A 148 -6.49 19.05 13.33
N VAL A 149 -6.22 19.73 12.21
CA VAL A 149 -4.93 19.71 11.52
C VAL A 149 -4.36 21.11 11.40
N SER A 150 -3.04 21.22 11.44
CA SER A 150 -2.35 22.53 11.44
C SER A 150 -2.37 23.20 10.07
N ASN A 151 -2.30 22.40 9.00
CA ASN A 151 -2.26 22.87 7.62
C ASN A 151 -3.23 22.05 6.73
N PRO A 152 -4.51 22.46 6.62
CA PRO A 152 -5.49 21.76 5.80
C PRO A 152 -5.12 21.65 4.32
N GLU A 153 -4.37 22.63 3.78
CA GLU A 153 -3.92 22.60 2.40
C GLU A 153 -2.91 21.47 2.15
N GLU A 154 -1.98 21.26 3.08
CA GLU A 154 -1.03 20.15 3.02
C GLU A 154 -1.76 18.79 3.10
N ILE A 155 -2.77 18.68 3.97
CA ILE A 155 -3.58 17.45 4.09
C ILE A 155 -4.40 17.20 2.83
N TYR A 156 -4.98 18.25 2.23
CA TYR A 156 -5.68 18.13 0.96
C TYR A 156 -4.76 17.61 -0.16
N ARG A 157 -3.55 18.17 -0.27
CA ARG A 157 -2.52 17.69 -1.21
C ARG A 157 -2.15 16.23 -0.92
N LEU A 158 -2.00 15.86 0.35
CA LEU A 158 -1.72 14.49 0.74
C LEU A 158 -2.84 13.53 0.31
N PHE A 159 -4.11 13.92 0.47
CA PHE A 159 -5.24 13.12 0.02
C PHE A 159 -5.24 12.94 -1.49
N LEU A 160 -4.97 14.00 -2.26
CA LEU A 160 -4.83 13.90 -3.72
C LEU A 160 -3.77 12.86 -4.13
N LEU A 161 -2.59 12.90 -3.50
CA LEU A 161 -1.50 11.94 -3.78
C LEU A 161 -1.93 10.50 -3.49
N TYR A 162 -2.58 10.25 -2.34
CA TYR A 162 -3.05 8.92 -2.00
C TYR A 162 -4.26 8.47 -2.80
N VAL A 163 -5.17 9.37 -3.22
CA VAL A 163 -6.27 9.03 -4.12
C VAL A 163 -5.72 8.63 -5.49
N ALA A 164 -4.77 9.40 -6.04
CA ALA A 164 -4.13 9.07 -7.31
C ALA A 164 -3.44 7.68 -7.25
N LYS A 165 -2.80 7.36 -6.11
CA LYS A 165 -2.05 6.11 -5.94
C LYS A 165 -2.90 4.90 -5.53
N ARG A 166 -3.92 5.08 -4.69
CA ARG A 166 -4.64 4.00 -3.98
C ARG A 166 -6.16 4.10 -4.12
N GLY A 167 -6.69 5.15 -4.72
CA GLY A 167 -8.11 5.39 -4.94
C GLY A 167 -8.84 6.04 -3.75
N TYR A 168 -10.03 6.56 -4.01
CA TYR A 168 -10.86 7.29 -3.02
C TYR A 168 -11.20 6.47 -1.78
N LYS A 169 -11.60 5.20 -1.95
CA LYS A 169 -11.98 4.32 -0.85
C LYS A 169 -10.87 4.18 0.18
N TYR A 170 -9.63 4.00 -0.28
CA TYR A 170 -8.46 3.91 0.60
C TYR A 170 -8.30 5.12 1.52
N VAL A 171 -8.39 6.33 0.95
CA VAL A 171 -8.24 7.58 1.72
C VAL A 171 -9.42 7.75 2.67
N HIS A 172 -10.65 7.55 2.18
CA HIS A 172 -11.87 7.65 2.98
C HIS A 172 -11.84 6.74 4.21
N ASP A 173 -11.50 5.47 4.02
CA ASP A 173 -11.50 4.48 5.10
C ASP A 173 -10.45 4.84 6.17
N ASN A 174 -9.25 5.29 5.76
CA ASN A 174 -8.20 5.73 6.68
C ASN A 174 -8.52 7.04 7.40
N VAL A 175 -9.23 7.97 6.74
CA VAL A 175 -9.70 9.21 7.37
C VAL A 175 -10.72 8.90 8.46
N ASN A 176 -11.72 8.06 8.17
CA ASN A 176 -12.74 7.68 9.16
C ASN A 176 -12.13 6.90 10.33
N TYR A 177 -11.26 5.93 10.05
CA TYR A 177 -10.57 5.18 11.10
C TYR A 177 -9.87 6.11 12.10
N VAL A 178 -9.16 7.12 11.61
CA VAL A 178 -8.45 8.07 12.48
C VAL A 178 -9.42 8.97 13.25
N LYS A 179 -10.47 9.46 12.57
CA LYS A 179 -11.51 10.30 13.18
C LYS A 179 -12.18 9.60 14.36
N ASP A 180 -12.44 8.31 14.21
CA ASP A 180 -13.19 7.51 15.19
C ASP A 180 -12.28 6.96 16.31
N SER A 181 -11.00 6.69 16.02
CA SER A 181 -10.10 5.98 16.94
C SER A 181 -9.14 6.88 17.74
N PHE A 182 -8.94 8.14 17.36
CA PHE A 182 -7.94 9.01 17.99
C PHE A 182 -8.49 10.41 18.32
N SER A 183 -8.37 10.80 19.59
CA SER A 183 -8.77 12.14 20.08
C SER A 183 -7.62 13.15 20.14
N GLN A 184 -6.36 12.70 20.14
CA GLN A 184 -5.14 13.52 20.18
C GLN A 184 -4.20 13.16 19.01
N ASP A 185 -3.32 14.09 18.64
CA ASP A 185 -2.33 13.94 17.56
C ASP A 185 -2.93 13.47 16.23
N LEU A 186 -4.12 13.98 15.88
CA LEU A 186 -4.89 13.51 14.73
C LEU A 186 -4.12 13.62 13.41
N GLU A 187 -3.39 14.72 13.20
CA GLU A 187 -2.59 14.91 11.98
C GLU A 187 -1.50 13.83 11.82
N LYS A 188 -0.79 13.52 12.90
CA LYS A 188 0.25 12.47 12.91
C LYS A 188 -0.37 11.09 12.67
N ASN A 189 -1.49 10.80 13.33
CA ASN A 189 -2.20 9.53 13.17
C ASN A 189 -2.83 9.40 11.78
N LEU A 190 -3.26 10.49 11.15
CA LEU A 190 -3.74 10.56 9.78
C LEU A 190 -2.63 10.24 8.77
N LYS A 191 -1.49 10.92 8.89
CA LYS A 191 -0.29 10.64 8.07
C LYS A 191 0.12 9.17 8.19
N ARG A 192 0.11 8.63 9.42
CA ARG A 192 0.41 7.21 9.69
C ARG A 192 -0.63 6.26 9.10
N ALA A 193 -1.92 6.56 9.24
CA ALA A 193 -3.01 5.73 8.70
C ALA A 193 -2.94 5.64 7.18
N LEU A 194 -2.77 6.77 6.50
CA LEU A 194 -2.61 6.80 5.05
C LEU A 194 -1.34 6.08 4.57
N MET A 195 -0.25 6.11 5.33
CA MET A 195 0.98 5.42 4.96
C MET A 195 0.90 3.91 5.14
N LEU A 196 0.32 3.44 6.25
CA LEU A 196 0.31 2.03 6.65
C LEU A 196 -1.00 1.31 6.31
N ASN A 197 -1.99 2.03 5.77
CA ASN A 197 -3.35 1.55 5.57
C ASN A 197 -3.97 1.01 6.87
N LEU A 198 -3.96 1.80 7.95
CA LEU A 198 -4.45 1.34 9.25
C LEU A 198 -5.94 0.99 9.25
N ALA A 199 -6.74 1.58 8.37
CA ALA A 199 -8.13 1.15 8.17
C ALA A 199 -8.28 -0.25 7.53
N SER A 200 -7.21 -0.85 7.01
CA SER A 200 -7.21 -2.27 6.63
C SER A 200 -6.86 -3.20 7.79
N ASP A 201 -6.29 -2.67 8.87
CA ASP A 201 -5.98 -3.38 10.12
C ASP A 201 -7.17 -3.33 11.10
N ASN A 202 -8.40 -3.35 10.57
CA ASN A 202 -9.65 -3.37 11.35
C ASN A 202 -9.94 -4.75 11.98
N LEU A 203 -9.04 -5.71 11.80
CA LEU A 203 -9.19 -7.05 12.34
C LEU A 203 -8.68 -7.09 13.78
N LYS A 204 -9.59 -7.27 14.73
CA LYS A 204 -9.30 -7.44 16.15
C LYS A 204 -9.08 -8.93 16.44
N LEU A 205 -8.22 -9.23 17.42
CA LEU A 205 -7.96 -10.60 17.86
C LEU A 205 -9.24 -11.20 18.45
N TYR A 206 -9.73 -12.29 17.84
CA TYR A 206 -10.93 -13.00 18.27
C TYR A 206 -10.59 -14.33 18.95
N VAL A 207 -9.76 -15.15 18.29
CA VAL A 207 -9.26 -16.40 18.88
C VAL A 207 -7.80 -16.22 19.26
N ASN A 208 -7.47 -16.57 20.49
CA ASN A 208 -6.09 -16.63 20.96
C ASN A 208 -5.89 -17.90 21.80
N GLU A 209 -5.50 -19.00 21.15
CA GLU A 209 -5.30 -20.29 21.81
C GLU A 209 -3.83 -20.68 21.89
N PHE A 210 -3.37 -20.93 23.13
CA PHE A 210 -2.06 -21.49 23.43
C PHE A 210 -2.21 -22.84 24.11
N LYS A 211 -1.96 -23.93 23.40
CA LYS A 211 -2.11 -25.28 23.96
C LYS A 211 -1.06 -26.26 23.48
N ARG A 212 -0.70 -27.20 24.34
CA ARG A 212 0.08 -28.37 23.94
C ARG A 212 -0.83 -29.29 23.13
N VAL A 213 -0.38 -29.69 21.95
CA VAL A 213 -1.11 -30.61 21.07
C VAL A 213 -0.20 -31.79 20.76
N LYS A 214 -0.78 -32.99 20.71
CA LYS A 214 -0.01 -34.24 20.50
C LYS A 214 0.52 -34.38 19.07
N SER A 215 -0.07 -33.66 18.11
CA SER A 215 0.34 -33.68 16.71
C SER A 215 -0.18 -32.43 15.96
N PRO A 216 0.39 -32.11 14.80
CA PRO A 216 -0.10 -31.03 13.94
C PRO A 216 -1.53 -31.25 13.45
N ILE A 217 -1.94 -32.50 13.28
CA ILE A 217 -3.31 -32.89 12.91
C ILE A 217 -4.32 -32.36 13.93
N VAL A 218 -4.01 -32.47 15.23
CA VAL A 218 -4.87 -31.93 16.30
C VAL A 218 -4.96 -30.40 16.23
N LEU A 219 -3.87 -29.73 15.85
CA LEU A 219 -3.84 -28.28 15.66
C LEU A 219 -4.73 -27.86 14.48
N PHE A 220 -4.61 -28.56 13.35
CA PHE A 220 -5.46 -28.37 12.17
C PHE A 220 -6.95 -28.54 12.50
N TYR A 221 -7.35 -29.64 13.14
CA TYR A 221 -8.76 -29.84 13.51
C TYR A 221 -9.28 -28.77 14.48
N THR A 222 -8.42 -28.28 15.38
CA THR A 222 -8.79 -27.20 16.29
C THR A 222 -9.11 -25.92 15.51
N LEU A 223 -8.23 -25.54 14.58
CA LEU A 223 -8.43 -24.40 13.71
C LEU A 223 -9.71 -24.55 12.89
N THR A 224 -9.91 -25.70 12.25
CA THR A 224 -11.08 -26.00 11.43
C THR A 224 -12.39 -25.86 12.22
N ARG A 225 -12.42 -26.32 13.48
CA ARG A 225 -13.59 -26.13 14.36
C ARG A 225 -13.88 -24.66 14.62
N LYS A 226 -12.86 -23.86 14.94
CA LYS A 226 -13.01 -22.41 15.16
C LYS A 226 -13.48 -21.69 13.90
N LEU A 227 -12.90 -22.03 12.74
CA LEU A 227 -13.34 -21.46 11.46
C LEU A 227 -14.80 -21.84 11.15
N ASN A 228 -15.23 -23.07 11.44
CA ASN A 228 -16.63 -23.48 11.26
C ASN A 228 -17.59 -22.73 12.21
N GLU A 229 -17.19 -22.42 13.44
CA GLU A 229 -17.97 -21.56 14.34
C GLU A 229 -18.12 -20.15 13.75
N ILE A 230 -17.02 -19.55 13.28
CA ILE A 230 -17.02 -18.22 12.67
C ILE A 230 -17.90 -18.19 11.40
N LYS A 231 -17.84 -19.23 10.55
CA LYS A 231 -18.66 -19.33 9.33
C LYS A 231 -20.15 -19.18 9.59
N ARG A 232 -20.65 -19.67 10.72
CA ARG A 232 -22.09 -19.56 11.07
C ARG A 232 -22.56 -18.10 11.16
N TYR A 233 -21.67 -17.22 11.62
CA TYR A 233 -21.99 -15.81 11.85
C TYR A 233 -21.49 -14.90 10.73
N TYR A 234 -20.45 -15.35 10.01
CA TYR A 234 -19.83 -14.63 8.91
C TYR A 234 -19.62 -15.52 7.66
N PRO A 235 -20.70 -15.86 6.93
CA PRO A 235 -20.67 -16.79 5.80
C PRO A 235 -19.76 -16.35 4.64
N LYS A 236 -19.47 -15.05 4.51
CA LYS A 236 -18.53 -14.53 3.50
C LYS A 236 -17.15 -15.17 3.58
N ILE A 237 -16.75 -15.68 4.75
CA ILE A 237 -15.49 -16.42 4.89
C ILE A 237 -15.53 -17.75 4.12
N GLU A 238 -16.69 -18.36 3.88
CA GLU A 238 -16.78 -19.62 3.13
C GLU A 238 -16.34 -19.47 1.67
N GLU A 239 -16.76 -18.41 0.98
CA GLU A 239 -16.28 -18.11 -0.38
C GLU A 239 -14.77 -17.88 -0.38
N LEU A 240 -14.23 -17.19 0.63
CA LEU A 240 -12.80 -16.95 0.78
C LEU A 240 -12.01 -18.25 1.01
N LEU A 241 -12.57 -19.18 1.80
CA LEU A 241 -12.02 -20.52 2.01
C LEU A 241 -12.00 -21.38 0.74
N ARG A 242 -12.82 -21.03 -0.26
CA ARG A 242 -12.86 -21.68 -1.58
C ARG A 242 -11.93 -21.04 -2.61
N THR A 243 -11.34 -19.87 -2.32
CA THR A 243 -10.40 -19.21 -3.24
C THR A 243 -8.98 -19.79 -3.20
N SER A 244 -8.28 -19.69 -4.33
CA SER A 244 -6.91 -20.21 -4.55
C SER A 244 -5.79 -19.57 -3.71
N LYS A 245 -6.10 -18.75 -2.69
CA LYS A 245 -5.12 -18.11 -1.79
C LYS A 245 -5.02 -18.77 -0.41
N LEU A 246 -5.89 -19.73 -0.07
CA LEU A 246 -5.77 -20.61 1.11
C LEU A 246 -5.12 -21.95 0.78
N LYS A 247 -4.26 -21.94 -0.23
CA LYS A 247 -3.76 -23.10 -0.99
C LYS A 247 -3.27 -24.28 -0.16
N ASP A 248 -2.88 -24.06 1.10
CA ASP A 248 -2.22 -25.06 1.91
C ASP A 248 -2.70 -25.06 3.38
N ILE A 249 -3.93 -24.64 3.71
CA ILE A 249 -4.40 -24.73 5.11
C ILE A 249 -4.35 -26.17 5.63
N ASP A 250 -4.56 -27.15 4.75
CA ASP A 250 -4.43 -28.58 5.03
C ASP A 250 -2.97 -28.98 5.31
N SER A 251 -1.98 -28.20 4.85
CA SER A 251 -0.57 -28.45 5.15
C SER A 251 -0.24 -28.35 6.64
N ILE A 252 -1.06 -27.66 7.43
CA ILE A 252 -0.94 -27.58 8.89
C ILE A 252 -0.94 -28.99 9.50
N SER A 253 -1.71 -29.92 8.94
CA SER A 253 -1.77 -31.31 9.41
C SER A 253 -0.44 -32.07 9.25
N TYR A 254 0.49 -31.56 8.44
CA TYR A 254 1.79 -32.14 8.15
C TYR A 254 2.98 -31.31 8.69
N PHE A 255 2.74 -30.33 9.57
CA PHE A 255 3.83 -29.50 10.10
C PHE A 255 4.90 -30.31 10.83
N LYS A 256 6.16 -29.97 10.56
CA LYS A 256 7.28 -30.32 11.45
C LYS A 256 7.31 -29.34 12.62
N ASP A 257 8.09 -29.65 13.64
CA ASP A 257 8.30 -28.73 14.77
C ASP A 257 8.66 -27.31 14.28
N ASN A 258 8.07 -26.30 14.91
CA ASN A 258 8.16 -24.88 14.52
C ASN A 258 7.53 -24.53 13.15
N GLY A 259 6.78 -25.43 12.52
CA GLY A 259 6.00 -25.15 11.31
C GLY A 259 4.95 -24.07 11.58
N SER A 260 4.73 -23.17 10.60
CA SER A 260 3.77 -22.07 10.75
C SER A 260 2.97 -21.80 9.49
N PHE A 261 1.75 -21.33 9.68
CA PHE A 261 0.82 -20.89 8.65
C PHE A 261 0.41 -19.45 8.92
N ASN A 262 0.43 -18.62 7.88
CA ASN A 262 0.01 -17.22 7.93
C ASN A 262 -0.92 -16.94 6.75
N PHE A 263 -2.10 -16.41 7.04
CA PHE A 263 -3.04 -15.90 6.05
C PHE A 263 -3.60 -14.56 6.52
N SER A 264 -3.73 -13.59 5.61
CA SER A 264 -4.33 -12.30 5.91
C SER A 264 -5.01 -11.71 4.68
N ASN A 265 -6.23 -11.21 4.85
CA ASN A 265 -6.93 -10.36 3.87
C ASN A 265 -7.78 -9.31 4.61
N GLU A 266 -8.63 -8.58 3.89
CA GLU A 266 -9.51 -7.55 4.47
C GLU A 266 -10.62 -8.10 5.40
N TYR A 267 -10.83 -9.43 5.44
CA TYR A 267 -11.93 -10.08 6.14
C TYR A 267 -11.49 -10.96 7.32
N ILE A 268 -10.31 -11.56 7.26
CA ILE A 268 -9.80 -12.48 8.27
C ILE A 268 -8.27 -12.56 8.19
N LYS A 269 -7.64 -12.68 9.37
CA LYS A 269 -6.24 -13.04 9.52
C LYS A 269 -6.13 -14.28 10.39
N ILE A 270 -5.33 -15.25 9.96
CA ILE A 270 -5.11 -16.52 10.65
C ILE A 270 -3.61 -16.71 10.80
N PHE A 271 -3.17 -16.94 12.03
CA PHE A 271 -1.82 -17.36 12.34
C PHE A 271 -1.85 -18.67 13.13
N VAL A 272 -1.02 -19.63 12.72
CA VAL A 272 -0.88 -20.91 13.39
C VAL A 272 0.59 -21.25 13.48
N ARG A 273 1.04 -21.72 14.64
CA ARG A 273 2.39 -22.25 14.80
C ARG A 273 2.36 -23.51 15.64
N TYR A 274 2.94 -24.59 15.09
CA TYR A 274 3.06 -25.86 15.78
C TYR A 274 4.37 -25.95 16.55
N TYR A 275 4.28 -26.43 17.78
CA TYR A 275 5.41 -26.81 18.61
C TYR A 275 5.15 -28.18 19.23
N SER A 276 6.17 -29.04 19.18
CA SER A 276 6.15 -30.41 19.68
C SER A 276 6.39 -30.48 21.20
N ASP A 277 7.19 -29.55 21.75
CA ASP A 277 7.66 -29.56 23.13
C ASP A 277 7.01 -28.47 24.02
N LYS A 278 6.41 -27.45 23.39
CA LYS A 278 5.73 -26.33 24.06
C LYS A 278 4.33 -26.06 23.49
N LYS A 279 3.67 -25.04 24.03
CA LYS A 279 2.32 -24.67 23.60
C LYS A 279 2.37 -24.16 22.15
N SER A 280 1.62 -24.85 21.28
CA SER A 280 1.30 -24.39 19.93
C SER A 280 0.32 -23.22 19.99
N VAL A 281 0.29 -22.43 18.91
CA VAL A 281 -0.45 -21.16 18.82
C VAL A 281 -1.49 -21.23 17.70
N ILE A 282 -2.70 -20.74 17.99
CA ILE A 282 -3.70 -20.36 16.98
C ILE A 282 -4.20 -18.97 17.32
N GLU A 283 -4.05 -18.04 16.37
CA GLU A 283 -4.62 -16.71 16.43
C GLU A 283 -5.54 -16.48 15.22
N ILE A 284 -6.74 -15.95 15.46
CA ILE A 284 -7.69 -15.55 14.41
C ILE A 284 -8.15 -14.13 14.69
N TYR A 285 -8.06 -13.27 13.69
CA TYR A 285 -8.51 -11.88 13.76
C TYR A 285 -9.69 -11.66 12.82
N LEU A 286 -10.68 -10.91 13.29
CA LEU A 286 -11.94 -10.64 12.59
C LEU A 286 -12.33 -9.17 12.74
N PRO A 287 -13.19 -8.63 11.86
CA PRO A 287 -13.76 -7.31 12.05
C PRO A 287 -14.52 -7.21 13.39
N GLU A 288 -14.38 -6.09 14.08
CA GLU A 288 -14.96 -5.87 15.43
C GLU A 288 -16.47 -6.11 15.48
N ASN A 289 -17.21 -5.61 14.49
CA ASN A 289 -18.66 -5.84 14.36
C ASN A 289 -19.05 -7.33 14.20
N ILE A 290 -18.17 -8.16 13.65
CA ILE A 290 -18.40 -9.61 13.55
C ILE A 290 -18.13 -10.28 14.89
N ILE A 291 -17.10 -9.85 15.63
CA ILE A 291 -16.83 -10.34 16.99
C ILE A 291 -18.03 -10.06 17.89
N GLU A 292 -18.51 -8.82 17.91
CA GLU A 292 -19.68 -8.41 18.68
C GLU A 292 -20.92 -9.27 18.33
N LYS A 293 -21.14 -9.55 17.05
CA LYS A 293 -22.24 -10.42 16.60
C LYS A 293 -22.12 -11.86 17.11
N ILE A 294 -20.91 -12.41 17.13
CA ILE A 294 -20.66 -13.76 17.64
C ILE A 294 -20.85 -13.80 19.16
N GLU A 295 -20.38 -12.77 19.89
CA GLU A 295 -20.44 -12.70 21.36
C GLU A 295 -21.84 -12.40 21.89
N SER A 296 -22.63 -11.60 21.16
CA SER A 296 -24.01 -11.25 21.52
C SER A 296 -25.03 -12.36 21.22
N THR A 297 -24.66 -13.39 20.46
CA THR A 297 -25.58 -14.50 20.17
C THR A 297 -25.54 -15.54 21.30
N PRO A 298 -26.69 -15.91 21.92
CA PRO A 298 -26.72 -16.92 22.97
C PRO A 298 -26.16 -18.26 22.45
N LYS A 299 -25.18 -18.83 23.15
CA LYS A 299 -24.72 -20.19 22.86
C LYS A 299 -25.87 -21.14 23.22
N VAL A 300 -26.44 -21.81 22.22
CA VAL A 300 -27.43 -22.87 22.45
C VAL A 300 -26.74 -23.99 23.22
N THR A 301 -26.97 -24.04 24.52
CA THR A 301 -26.59 -25.18 25.36
C THR A 301 -27.58 -26.29 25.01
N THR A 302 -27.20 -27.21 24.12
CA THR A 302 -27.94 -28.46 23.97
C THR A 302 -27.71 -29.28 25.24
N TYR A 303 -28.62 -29.14 26.20
CA TYR A 303 -28.79 -30.11 27.27
C TYR A 303 -29.30 -31.40 26.63
N PHE A 304 -28.40 -32.34 26.36
CA PHE A 304 -28.79 -33.74 26.34
C PHE A 304 -29.04 -34.14 27.79
N GLN A 305 -30.27 -33.94 28.26
CA GLN A 305 -30.82 -34.74 29.34
C GLN A 305 -31.43 -35.97 28.67
N ASP A 306 -30.68 -37.06 28.62
CA ASP A 306 -31.27 -38.37 28.40
C ASP A 306 -31.16 -39.18 29.69
N LYS A 307 -32.35 -39.62 30.12
CA LYS A 307 -32.66 -40.50 31.25
C LYS A 307 -32.14 -41.92 31.04
#